data_AF-E2ZBF4-F1
#
_entry.id   AF-E2ZBF4-F1
#
_cell.length_a   1.000
_cell.length_b   1.000
_cell.length_c   1.000
_cell.angle_alpha   90.00
_cell.angle_beta   90.00
_cell.angle_gamma   90.00
#
_symmetry.space_group_name_H-M   'P 1'
#
loop_
_entity.id
_entity.type
_entity.pdbx_description
1 polymer ?
#
loop_
_entity_poly.entity_id
_entity_poly.type
_entity_poly.pdbx_seq_one_letter_code
_entity_poly.pdbx_strand_id
1 'polypeptide(L)'
;MYHTVSQQIHVWTRGRAKKEVNEILDDMVYLLTKYSLPLTGYTQIGTAVIAQYMAYQELYADNNSAYHGVLTVEWVLQQNMN
;
A
#
# COMPACT_ATOMS: atom_id res chain seq x y z
N MET A 1 14.35 14.12 15.10
CA MET A 1 13.91 14.59 13.77
C MET A 1 12.73 13.77 13.32
N TYR A 2 11.71 14.37 12.71
CA TYR A 2 10.55 13.65 12.15
C TYR A 2 10.66 13.55 10.63
N HIS A 3 10.26 12.41 10.09
CA HIS A 3 10.28 12.09 8.68
C HIS A 3 8.90 11.60 8.25
N THR A 4 8.45 12.03 7.08
CA THR A 4 7.27 11.45 6.43
C THR A 4 7.74 10.56 5.28
N VAL A 5 7.28 9.32 5.27
CA VAL A 5 7.59 8.34 4.21
C VAL A 5 6.30 7.98 3.51
N SER A 6 6.29 8.05 2.18
CA SER A 6 5.18 7.62 1.33
C SER A 6 5.64 6.44 0.48
N GLN A 7 4.81 5.40 0.41
CA GLN A 7 5.03 4.24 -0.45
C GLN A 7 3.79 4.00 -1.29
N GLN A 8 4.00 3.83 -2.59
CA GLN A 8 2.98 3.35 -3.50
C GLN A 8 3.22 1.87 -3.81
N ILE A 9 2.17 1.07 -3.69
CA ILE A 9 2.19 -0.36 -3.95
C ILE A 9 1.19 -0.66 -5.06
N HIS A 10 1.66 -1.40 -6.06
CA HIS A 10 0.88 -1.79 -7.21
C HIS A 10 0.66 -3.30 -7.21
N VAL A 11 -0.58 -3.72 -7.45
CA VAL A 11 -1.00 -5.12 -7.48
C VAL A 11 -1.65 -5.39 -8.82
N TRP A 12 -1.14 -6.38 -9.55
CA TRP A 12 -1.78 -6.88 -10.77
C TRP A 12 -2.20 -8.32 -10.56
N THR A 13 -3.38 -8.66 -11.08
CA THR A 13 -3.81 -10.06 -11.18
C THR A 13 -4.27 -10.38 -12.60
N ARG A 14 -4.01 -11.63 -13.02
CA ARG A 14 -4.61 -12.27 -14.20
C ARG A 14 -5.96 -12.93 -13.87
N GLY A 15 -6.37 -12.84 -12.61
CA GLY A 15 -7.62 -13.35 -12.10
C GLY A 15 -8.84 -12.68 -12.73
N ARG A 16 -10.01 -13.30 -12.51
CA ARG A 16 -11.19 -13.03 -13.34
C ARG A 16 -11.97 -11.77 -12.95
N ALA A 17 -11.60 -11.06 -11.87
CA ALA A 17 -12.43 -9.95 -11.40
C ALA A 17 -11.69 -8.91 -10.56
N LYS A 18 -12.23 -7.68 -10.59
CA LYS A 18 -11.90 -6.58 -9.68
C LYS A 18 -11.95 -6.99 -8.20
N LYS A 19 -12.82 -7.95 -7.86
CA LYS A 19 -12.99 -8.45 -6.49
C LYS A 19 -11.68 -8.99 -5.91
N GLU A 20 -10.91 -9.74 -6.69
CA GLU A 20 -9.65 -10.34 -6.21
C GLU A 20 -8.61 -9.27 -5.87
N VAL A 21 -8.50 -8.23 -6.70
CA VAL A 21 -7.62 -7.09 -6.39
C VAL A 21 -8.06 -6.39 -5.12
N ASN A 22 -9.37 -6.13 -4.95
CA ASN A 22 -9.88 -5.51 -3.72
C ASN A 22 -9.56 -6.35 -2.48
N GLU A 23 -9.76 -7.66 -2.53
CA GLU A 23 -9.46 -8.55 -1.40
C GLU A 23 -7.96 -8.50 -1.04
N ILE A 24 -7.07 -8.51 -2.03
CA ILE A 24 -5.63 -8.34 -1.79
C ILE A 24 -5.33 -6.97 -1.19
N LEU A 25 -5.92 -5.89 -1.71
CA LEU A 25 -5.72 -4.54 -1.17
C LEU A 25 -6.26 -4.41 0.26
N ASP A 26 -7.38 -5.05 0.59
CA ASP A 26 -7.97 -5.07 1.93
C ASP A 26 -7.04 -5.76 2.93
N ASP A 27 -6.50 -6.92 2.55
CA ASP A 27 -5.50 -7.63 3.35
C ASP A 27 -4.24 -6.79 3.57
N MET A 28 -3.77 -6.09 2.52
CA MET A 28 -2.64 -5.17 2.63
C MET A 28 -2.94 -4.00 3.58
N VAL A 29 -4.11 -3.36 3.46
CA VAL A 29 -4.53 -2.28 4.38
C VAL A 29 -4.54 -2.79 5.81
N TYR A 30 -5.09 -3.98 6.05
CA TYR A 30 -5.09 -4.60 7.37
C TYR A 30 -3.66 -4.76 7.89
N LEU A 31 -2.77 -5.39 7.14
CA LEU A 31 -1.38 -5.62 7.56
C LEU A 31 -0.64 -4.31 7.84
N LEU A 32 -0.77 -3.31 6.96
CA LEU A 32 -0.06 -2.03 7.07
C LEU A 32 -0.55 -1.18 8.24
N THR A 33 -1.83 -1.30 8.61
CA THR A 33 -2.43 -0.52 9.71
C THR A 33 -2.44 -1.27 11.04
N LYS A 34 -2.35 -2.60 11.03
CA LYS A 34 -2.35 -3.43 12.25
C LYS A 34 -0.98 -3.50 12.92
N TYR A 35 0.09 -3.52 12.13
CA TYR A 35 1.45 -3.71 12.61
C TYR A 35 2.29 -2.44 12.44
N SER A 36 3.17 -2.18 13.41
CA SER A 36 4.18 -1.13 13.27
C SER A 36 5.39 -1.64 12.48
N LEU A 37 6.04 -0.75 11.73
CA LEU A 37 7.24 -1.10 10.97
C LEU A 37 8.40 -1.48 11.90
N PRO A 38 9.06 -2.63 11.69
CA PRO A 38 10.24 -3.02 12.46
C PRO A 38 11.47 -2.28 11.94
N LEU A 39 11.67 -1.05 12.41
CA LEU A 39 12.76 -0.17 11.97
C LEU A 39 13.90 -0.11 13.00
N THR A 40 15.14 -0.03 12.52
CA THR A 40 16.31 0.22 13.37
C THR A 40 16.66 1.71 13.32
N GLY A 41 16.78 2.36 14.47
CA GLY A 41 17.10 3.80 14.57
C GLY A 41 15.91 4.74 14.34
N TYR A 42 14.70 4.19 14.12
CA TYR A 42 13.47 4.96 13.93
C TYR A 42 12.32 4.33 14.70
N THR A 43 11.38 5.16 15.13
CA THR A 43 10.13 4.75 15.77
C THR A 43 8.96 5.26 14.92
N GLN A 44 8.04 4.38 14.54
CA GLN A 44 6.80 4.78 13.89
C GLN A 44 5.91 5.52 14.88
N ILE A 45 5.40 6.67 14.48
CA ILE A 45 4.45 7.48 15.26
C ILE A 45 3.05 7.21 14.73
N GLY A 46 2.17 6.72 15.62
CA GLY A 46 0.81 6.37 15.26
C GLY A 46 0.71 5.22 14.25
N THR A 47 -0.41 5.15 13.56
CA THR A 47 -0.71 4.12 12.55
C THR A 47 -0.40 4.64 11.14
N ALA A 48 -0.09 3.73 10.23
CA ALA A 48 0.00 4.05 8.80
C ALA A 48 -1.30 4.68 8.30
N VAL A 49 -1.19 5.66 7.41
CA VAL A 49 -2.35 6.31 6.77
C VAL A 49 -2.46 5.82 5.34
N ILE A 50 -3.64 5.32 4.95
CA ILE A 50 -3.91 4.96 3.57
C ILE A 50 -4.35 6.22 2.82
N ALA A 51 -3.42 6.82 2.08
CA ALA A 51 -3.65 8.03 1.29
C ALA A 51 -4.38 7.75 -0.03
N GLN A 52 -4.26 6.53 -0.56
CA GLN A 52 -4.96 6.12 -1.78
C GLN A 52 -5.30 4.63 -1.73
N TYR A 53 -6.51 4.30 -2.18
CA TYR A 53 -6.96 2.94 -2.45
C TYR A 53 -7.74 2.96 -3.77
N MET A 54 -7.24 2.27 -4.79
CA MET A 54 -7.89 2.20 -6.10
C MET A 54 -7.77 0.80 -6.68
N ALA A 55 -8.85 0.33 -7.32
CA ALA A 55 -8.83 -0.87 -8.14
C ALA A 55 -9.61 -0.62 -9.43
N TYR A 56 -8.95 -0.77 -10.57
CA TYR A 56 -9.51 -0.52 -11.89
C TYR A 56 -9.05 -1.57 -12.90
N GLN A 57 -9.78 -1.66 -14.02
CA GLN A 57 -9.37 -2.49 -15.15
C GLN A 57 -8.42 -1.69 -16.04
N GLU A 58 -7.28 -2.28 -16.36
CA GLU A 58 -6.31 -1.73 -17.30
C GLU A 58 -6.43 -2.49 -18.62
N LEU A 59 -6.54 -1.74 -19.72
CA LEU A 59 -6.57 -2.27 -21.07
C LEU A 59 -5.19 -2.08 -21.71
N TYR A 60 -4.59 -3.16 -22.16
CA TYR A 60 -3.29 -3.14 -22.83
C TYR A 60 -3.45 -3.01 -24.34
N ALA A 61 -2.40 -2.55 -25.01
CA ALA A 61 -2.40 -2.30 -26.46
C ALA A 61 -2.60 -3.57 -27.31
N ASP A 62 -2.37 -4.75 -26.73
CA ASP A 62 -2.58 -6.06 -27.35
C ASP A 62 -4.01 -6.61 -27.16
N ASN A 63 -4.96 -5.76 -26.73
CA ASN A 63 -6.34 -6.12 -26.35
C ASN A 63 -6.44 -7.09 -25.16
N ASN A 64 -5.35 -7.31 -24.42
CA ASN A 64 -5.42 -8.01 -23.16
C ASN A 64 -5.88 -7.04 -22.05
N SER A 65 -6.41 -7.58 -20.96
CA SER A 65 -6.77 -6.76 -19.80
C SER A 65 -6.32 -7.40 -18.51
N ALA A 66 -5.97 -6.58 -17.53
CA ALA A 66 -5.74 -7.01 -16.16
C ALA A 66 -6.45 -6.06 -15.20
N TYR A 67 -6.66 -6.53 -13.97
CA TYR A 67 -7.07 -5.64 -12.89
C TYR A 67 -5.83 -5.13 -12.16
N HIS A 68 -5.78 -3.81 -11.97
CA HIS A 68 -4.70 -3.09 -11.33
C HIS A 68 -5.21 -2.42 -10.06
N GLY A 69 -4.59 -2.79 -8.95
CA GLY A 69 -4.75 -2.16 -7.64
C GLY A 69 -3.60 -1.19 -7.37
N VAL A 70 -3.93 0.00 -6.87
CA VAL A 70 -2.96 1.00 -6.43
C VAL A 70 -3.29 1.39 -4.99
N LEU A 71 -2.32 1.20 -4.09
CA LEU A 71 -2.38 1.60 -2.70
C LEU A 71 -1.26 2.59 -2.42
N THR A 72 -1.58 3.76 -1.88
CA THR A 72 -0.57 4.68 -1.36
C THR A 72 -0.73 4.75 0.16
N VAL A 73 0.37 4.51 0.86
CA VAL A 73 0.43 4.48 2.32
C VAL A 73 1.52 5.42 2.82
N GLU A 74 1.24 6.12 3.92
CA GLU A 74 2.13 7.10 4.52
C GLU A 74 2.41 6.77 5.98
N TRP A 75 3.64 7.00 6.41
CA TRP A 75 4.08 6.87 7.79
C TRP A 75 4.78 8.13 8.27
N VAL A 76 4.59 8.44 9.54
CA VAL A 76 5.41 9.42 10.26
C VAL A 76 6.40 8.65 11.12
N LEU A 77 7.69 8.92 10.94
CA LEU A 77 8.78 8.26 11.64
C LEU A 77 9.56 9.29 12.46
N GLN A 78 9.82 8.97 13.72
CA GLN A 78 10.76 9.71 14.55
C GLN A 78 12.13 9.02 14.49
N GLN A 79 13.17 9.77 14.10
CA GLN A 79 14.55 9.30 14.22
C GLN A 79 14.96 9.30 15.68
N ASN A 80 15.46 8.15 16.14
CA ASN A 80 15.99 8.00 17.49
C ASN A 80 17.31 8.78 17.55
N MET A 81 17.41 9.74 18.47
CA MET A 81 18.66 10.45 18.69
C MET A 81 19.47 9.63 19.70
N ASN A 82 20.64 9.15 19.28
CA ASN A 82 21.65 8.60 20.18
C ASN A 82 22.25 9.71 21.04
#